data_AF-H2FKT9-F1
#
_entry.id   AF-H2FKT9-F1
#
_cell.length_a   1.000
_cell.length_b   1.000
_cell.length_c   1.000
_cell.angle_alpha   90.00
_cell.angle_beta   90.00
_cell.angle_gamma   90.00
#
_symmetry.space_group_name_H-M   'P 1'
#
loop_
_entity.id
_entity.type
_entity.pdbx_description
1 polymer ?
#
loop_
_entity_poly.entity_id
_entity_poly.type
_entity_poly.pdbx_seq_one_letter_code
_entity_poly.pdbx_strand_id
1 'polypeptide(L)'
;YVARSQLTAALADITPGKVQAESLIADGKGTSNASDIGLRTDTTRCGITVKVEAAGTANITCKVKGNSQVNDKTIAWDRTPDNSAGTNGVNNGGVWTCSTTVTSDALRPSGCIATK
;
A
#
# COMPACT_ATOMS: atom_id res chain seq x y z
N TYR A 1 2.78 -20.35 10.30
CA TYR A 1 2.08 -20.48 9.01
C TYR A 1 0.85 -19.58 8.93
N VAL A 2 -0.14 -19.71 9.84
CA VAL A 2 -1.39 -18.92 9.82
C VAL A 2 -1.16 -17.40 9.83
N ALA A 3 -0.31 -16.87 10.71
CA ALA A 3 0.00 -15.44 10.75
C ALA A 3 0.56 -14.91 9.40
N ARG A 4 1.47 -15.67 8.78
CA ARG A 4 2.06 -15.31 7.49
C ARG A 4 1.02 -15.32 6.36
N SER A 5 0.12 -16.30 6.33
CA SER A 5 -0.95 -16.32 5.32
C SER A 5 -1.97 -15.18 5.51
N GLN A 6 -2.27 -14.82 6.76
CA GLN A 6 -3.11 -13.64 7.05
C GLN A 6 -2.48 -12.35 6.55
N LEU A 7 -1.16 -12.16 6.73
CA LEU A 7 -0.43 -11.00 6.21
C LEU A 7 -0.36 -10.98 4.68
N THR A 8 -0.15 -12.13 4.03
CA THR A 8 -0.21 -12.20 2.56
C THR A 8 -1.59 -11.86 2.02
N ALA A 9 -2.66 -12.34 2.65
CA ALA A 9 -4.02 -11.98 2.27
C ALA A 9 -4.30 -10.48 2.47
N ALA A 10 -3.85 -9.91 3.60
CA ALA A 10 -3.96 -8.48 3.86
C ALA A 10 -3.24 -7.62 2.80
N LEU A 11 -2.04 -8.02 2.37
CA LEU A 11 -1.34 -7.36 1.26
C LEU A 11 -2.11 -7.49 -0.06
N ALA A 12 -2.69 -8.67 -0.33
CA ALA A 12 -3.47 -8.90 -1.54
C ALA A 12 -4.75 -8.05 -1.59
N ASP A 13 -5.39 -7.78 -0.45
CA ASP A 13 -6.59 -6.95 -0.37
C ASP A 13 -6.35 -5.52 -0.87
N ILE A 14 -5.15 -4.94 -0.64
CA ILE A 14 -4.84 -3.56 -1.01
C ILE A 14 -4.08 -3.41 -2.34
N THR A 15 -3.46 -4.48 -2.84
CA THR A 15 -2.56 -4.42 -4.01
C THR A 15 -3.25 -3.97 -5.31
N PRO A 16 -4.49 -4.41 -5.64
CA PRO A 16 -5.19 -3.94 -6.83
C PRO A 16 -5.40 -2.42 -6.86
N GLY A 17 -5.53 -1.78 -5.69
CA GLY A 17 -5.77 -0.34 -5.59
C GLY A 17 -4.66 0.53 -6.18
N LYS A 18 -3.43 0.00 -6.31
CA LYS A 18 -2.30 0.73 -6.92
C LYS A 18 -2.61 1.15 -8.36
N VAL A 19 -3.18 0.24 -9.14
CA VAL A 19 -3.46 0.49 -10.57
C VAL A 19 -4.51 1.60 -10.73
N GLN A 20 -5.57 1.57 -9.91
CA GLN A 20 -6.59 2.61 -9.96
C GLN A 20 -6.07 3.95 -9.41
N ALA A 21 -5.19 3.92 -8.40
CA ALA A 21 -4.50 5.12 -7.94
C ALA A 21 -3.64 5.75 -9.05
N GLU A 22 -2.92 4.95 -9.86
CA GLU A 22 -2.19 5.47 -11.03
C GLU A 22 -3.12 6.14 -12.04
N SER A 23 -4.30 5.57 -12.31
CA SER A 23 -5.27 6.19 -13.21
C SER A 23 -5.75 7.54 -12.67
N LEU A 24 -6.02 7.67 -11.37
CA LEU A 24 -6.40 8.95 -10.76
C LEU A 24 -5.26 9.97 -10.82
N ILE A 25 -4.03 9.56 -10.54
CA ILE A 25 -2.85 10.42 -10.60
C ILE A 25 -2.62 10.94 -12.02
N ALA A 26 -2.73 10.07 -13.03
CA ALA A 26 -2.59 10.46 -14.44
C ALA A 26 -3.66 11.48 -14.87
N ASP A 27 -4.86 11.39 -14.28
CA ASP A 27 -5.95 12.35 -14.46
C ASP A 27 -5.76 13.65 -13.64
N GLY A 28 -4.70 13.77 -12.84
CA GLY A 28 -4.48 14.91 -11.94
C GLY A 28 -5.49 14.97 -10.78
N LYS A 29 -6.02 13.83 -10.35
CA LYS A 29 -7.04 13.71 -9.30
C LYS A 29 -6.46 13.09 -8.02
N GLY A 30 -6.99 13.55 -6.90
CA GLY A 30 -6.73 12.95 -5.59
C GLY A 30 -8.00 12.33 -4.99
N THR A 31 -7.83 11.45 -4.01
CA THR A 31 -8.93 10.88 -3.22
C THR A 31 -8.45 10.38 -1.86
N SER A 32 -9.36 10.37 -0.89
CA SER A 32 -9.21 9.67 0.38
C SER A 32 -10.19 8.49 0.54
N ASN A 33 -11.01 8.22 -0.47
CA ASN A 33 -12.03 7.18 -0.42
C ASN A 33 -11.50 5.90 -1.06
N ALA A 34 -11.56 4.78 -0.32
CA ALA A 34 -11.12 3.49 -0.82
C ALA A 34 -11.92 3.02 -2.06
N SER A 35 -13.21 3.36 -2.13
CA SER A 35 -14.10 3.01 -3.24
C SER A 35 -13.64 3.62 -4.57
N ASP A 36 -13.03 4.79 -4.55
CA ASP A 36 -12.59 5.51 -5.75
C ASP A 36 -11.41 4.80 -6.43
N ILE A 37 -10.70 3.94 -5.69
CA ILE A 37 -9.65 3.06 -6.22
C ILE A 37 -10.07 1.58 -6.25
N GLY A 38 -11.38 1.32 -6.23
CA GLY A 38 -11.94 -0.03 -6.35
C GLY A 38 -11.74 -0.92 -5.12
N LEU A 39 -11.43 -0.34 -3.97
CA LEU A 39 -11.25 -1.05 -2.71
C LEU A 39 -12.45 -0.86 -1.79
N ARG A 40 -12.68 -1.86 -0.93
CA ARG A 40 -13.58 -1.72 0.22
C ARG A 40 -12.81 -1.05 1.35
N THR A 41 -13.49 -0.27 2.18
CA THR A 41 -12.90 0.25 3.43
C THR A 41 -12.66 -0.86 4.46
N ASP A 42 -13.40 -1.96 4.36
CA ASP A 42 -13.33 -3.07 5.30
C ASP A 42 -13.41 -4.44 4.62
N THR A 43 -12.47 -5.30 4.97
CA THR A 43 -12.39 -6.71 4.57
C THR A 43 -12.23 -7.60 5.80
N THR A 44 -12.21 -8.91 5.57
CA THR A 44 -11.89 -9.91 6.60
C THR A 44 -10.49 -9.72 7.19
N ARG A 45 -9.54 -9.14 6.43
CA ARG A 45 -8.12 -9.03 6.82
C ARG A 45 -7.62 -7.59 6.98
N CYS A 46 -8.37 -6.59 6.53
CA CYS A 46 -7.92 -5.21 6.54
C CYS A 46 -9.05 -4.24 6.92
N GLY A 47 -8.73 -3.28 7.78
CA GLY A 47 -9.32 -1.95 7.71
C GLY A 47 -8.46 -1.10 6.77
N ILE A 48 -9.01 -0.66 5.65
CA ILE A 48 -8.27 0.01 4.57
C ILE A 48 -8.47 1.52 4.65
N THR A 49 -7.37 2.26 4.64
CA THR A 49 -7.35 3.72 4.51
C THR A 49 -6.53 4.12 3.29
N VAL A 50 -6.99 5.14 2.57
CA VAL A 50 -6.40 5.58 1.31
C VAL A 50 -6.11 7.07 1.37
N LYS A 51 -4.99 7.46 0.77
CA LYS A 51 -4.67 8.83 0.45
C LYS A 51 -3.94 8.86 -0.88
N VAL A 52 -4.55 9.42 -1.91
CA VAL A 52 -3.95 9.68 -3.22
C VAL A 52 -3.96 11.19 -3.43
N GLU A 53 -2.80 11.76 -3.68
CA GLU A 53 -2.65 13.18 -3.99
C GLU A 53 -2.53 13.35 -5.50
N ALA A 54 -3.15 14.41 -6.05
CA ALA A 54 -3.04 14.74 -7.47
C ALA A 54 -1.59 14.96 -7.94
N ALA A 55 -0.69 15.33 -7.02
CA ALA A 55 0.74 15.49 -7.27
C ALA A 55 1.52 14.15 -7.34
N GLY A 56 0.85 13.00 -7.26
CA GLY A 56 1.44 11.68 -7.47
C GLY A 56 1.99 10.99 -6.22
N THR A 57 1.85 11.59 -5.04
CA THR A 57 2.10 10.86 -3.78
C THR A 57 0.88 10.03 -3.43
N ALA A 58 1.07 8.76 -3.03
CA ALA A 58 -0.04 7.93 -2.60
C ALA A 58 0.35 7.01 -1.43
N ASN A 59 -0.62 6.74 -0.56
CA ASN A 59 -0.55 5.77 0.52
C ASN A 59 -1.85 4.94 0.54
N ILE A 60 -1.73 3.62 0.50
CA ILE A 60 -2.83 2.68 0.68
C ILE A 60 -2.45 1.78 1.84
N THR A 61 -3.09 1.96 2.99
CA THR A 61 -2.74 1.28 4.23
C THR A 61 -3.81 0.26 4.60
N CYS A 62 -3.38 -0.95 4.95
CA CYS A 62 -4.17 -1.96 5.62
C CYS A 62 -3.77 -2.02 7.10
N LYS A 63 -4.75 -1.81 7.99
CA LYS A 63 -4.66 -2.23 9.39
C LYS A 63 -5.13 -3.68 9.49
N VAL A 64 -4.20 -4.58 9.80
CA VAL A 64 -4.38 -6.03 9.73
C VAL A 64 -5.34 -6.52 10.81
N LYS A 65 -6.33 -7.32 10.37
CA LYS A 65 -7.25 -8.09 11.21
C LYS A 65 -6.84 -9.56 11.17
N GLY A 66 -6.22 -10.03 12.24
CA GLY A 66 -5.61 -11.35 12.28
C GLY A 66 -5.57 -11.95 13.67
N ASN A 67 -4.74 -12.97 13.84
CA ASN A 67 -4.49 -13.54 15.16
C ASN A 67 -3.64 -12.59 16.02
N SER A 68 -3.43 -12.94 17.29
CA SER A 68 -2.68 -12.12 18.25
C SER A 68 -1.24 -11.78 17.85
N GLN A 69 -0.64 -12.50 16.89
CA GLN A 69 0.73 -12.21 16.43
C GLN A 69 0.79 -11.05 15.44
N VAL A 70 -0.31 -10.77 14.73
CA VAL A 70 -0.33 -9.84 13.59
C VAL A 70 -1.48 -8.84 13.65
N ASN A 71 -2.42 -8.99 14.59
CA ASN A 71 -3.53 -8.07 14.76
C ASN A 71 -3.00 -6.64 15.01
N ASP A 72 -3.68 -5.66 14.42
CA ASP A 72 -3.35 -4.23 14.47
C ASP A 72 -1.98 -3.85 13.87
N LYS A 73 -1.23 -4.81 13.31
CA LYS A 73 -0.07 -4.48 12.45
C LYS A 73 -0.56 -3.79 11.19
N THR A 74 0.36 -3.11 10.52
CA THR A 74 0.09 -2.35 9.31
C THR A 74 0.90 -2.88 8.15
N ILE A 75 0.29 -2.87 6.97
CA ILE A 75 0.95 -3.08 5.68
C ILE A 75 0.50 -1.92 4.80
N ALA A 76 1.41 -1.23 4.14
CA ALA A 76 1.08 -0.12 3.26
C ALA A 76 1.80 -0.20 1.93
N TRP A 77 1.13 0.30 0.90
CA TRP A 77 1.74 0.67 -0.37
C TRP A 77 1.97 2.18 -0.39
N ASP A 78 3.22 2.59 -0.52
CA ASP A 78 3.65 3.99 -0.56
C ASP A 78 4.19 4.31 -1.96
N ARG A 79 3.67 5.36 -2.60
CA ARG A 79 4.12 5.84 -3.91
C ARG A 79 4.86 7.16 -3.77
N THR A 80 6.05 7.26 -4.35
CA THR A 80 6.74 8.54 -4.52
C THR A 80 6.09 9.38 -5.63
N PRO A 81 6.06 10.72 -5.54
CA PRO A 81 5.61 11.55 -6.65
C PRO A 81 6.51 11.32 -7.87
N ASP A 82 5.98 11.62 -9.06
CA ASP A 82 6.79 11.55 -10.28
C ASP A 82 7.95 12.54 -10.20
N ASN A 83 9.08 12.22 -10.84
CA ASN A 83 10.23 13.10 -10.90
C ASN A 83 10.53 13.47 -12.36
N SER A 84 10.81 14.74 -12.61
CA SER A 84 11.25 15.19 -13.93
C SER A 84 12.72 14.81 -14.14
N ALA A 85 12.98 13.56 -14.53
CA ALA A 85 14.35 13.09 -14.75
C ALA A 85 14.98 13.68 -16.03
N GLY A 86 14.18 14.09 -17.03
CA GLY A 86 14.71 14.53 -18.33
C GLY A 86 15.50 13.42 -19.05
N THR A 87 16.06 13.74 -20.22
CA THR A 87 16.89 12.78 -20.96
C THR A 87 18.18 12.48 -20.19
N ASN A 88 18.45 11.20 -19.90
CA ASN A 88 19.59 10.70 -19.12
C ASN A 88 19.57 10.98 -17.60
N GLY A 89 18.48 11.50 -17.03
CA GLY A 89 18.37 11.59 -15.57
C GLY A 89 17.92 10.28 -14.92
N VAL A 90 18.09 10.21 -13.61
CA VAL A 90 17.67 9.07 -12.80
C VAL A 90 16.16 9.16 -12.54
N ASN A 91 15.38 8.23 -13.11
CA ASN A 91 13.96 8.09 -12.80
C ASN A 91 13.77 7.33 -11.48
N ASN A 92 13.37 8.05 -10.43
CA ASN A 92 13.08 7.49 -9.09
C ASN A 92 11.70 7.92 -8.55
N GLY A 93 10.92 8.63 -9.36
CA GLY A 93 9.54 8.99 -9.07
C GLY A 93 8.55 7.91 -9.51
N GLY A 94 7.33 7.99 -8.98
CA GLY A 94 6.27 7.00 -9.26
C GLY A 94 6.56 5.59 -8.73
N VAL A 95 7.52 5.46 -7.83
CA VAL A 95 7.95 4.16 -7.29
C VAL A 95 7.03 3.76 -6.16
N TRP A 96 6.50 2.54 -6.25
CA TRP A 96 5.76 1.93 -5.16
C TRP A 96 6.65 1.06 -4.28
N THR A 97 6.61 1.32 -2.98
CA THR A 97 7.28 0.53 -1.95
C THR A 97 6.24 -0.09 -1.02
N CYS A 98 6.42 -1.35 -0.65
CA CYS A 98 5.64 -1.94 0.43
C CYS A 98 6.34 -1.73 1.78
N SER A 99 5.62 -1.19 2.75
CA SER A 99 6.09 -0.97 4.11
C SER A 99 5.21 -1.72 5.13
N THR A 100 5.76 -2.13 6.27
CA THR A 100 4.99 -2.83 7.31
C THR A 100 5.58 -2.70 8.71
N THR A 101 4.74 -2.70 9.73
CA THR A 101 5.17 -2.78 11.16
C THR A 101 5.45 -4.20 11.64
N VAL A 102 5.40 -5.20 10.74
CA VAL A 102 5.83 -6.57 11.03
C VAL A 102 7.35 -6.65 10.98
N THR A 103 7.97 -6.60 12.15
CA THR A 103 9.43 -6.62 12.31
C THR A 103 10.04 -8.02 12.17
N SER A 104 9.24 -9.07 12.37
CA SER A 104 9.70 -10.46 12.21
C SER A 104 9.88 -10.82 10.73
N ASP A 105 11.11 -11.11 10.32
CA ASP A 105 11.45 -11.57 8.96
C ASP A 105 10.66 -12.82 8.54
N ALA A 106 10.39 -13.72 9.49
CA ALA A 106 9.66 -14.96 9.21
C ALA A 106 8.17 -14.73 8.87
N LEU A 107 7.60 -13.60 9.31
CA LEU A 107 6.20 -13.25 9.11
C LEU A 107 6.01 -12.16 8.06
N ARG A 108 7.01 -11.30 7.85
CA ARG A 108 6.93 -10.16 6.93
C ARG A 108 6.57 -10.64 5.51
N PRO A 109 5.57 -10.03 4.84
CA PRO A 109 5.29 -10.34 3.45
C PRO A 109 6.51 -10.08 2.56
N SER A 110 6.71 -10.95 1.57
CA SER A 110 7.81 -10.79 0.61
C SER A 110 7.68 -9.46 -0.13
N GLY A 111 8.82 -8.78 -0.33
CA GLY A 111 8.87 -7.47 -1.01
C GLY A 111 8.48 -6.28 -0.13
N CYS A 112 8.10 -6.50 1.14
CA CYS A 112 7.83 -5.42 2.10
C CYS A 112 9.04 -5.18 3.01
N ILE A 113 9.24 -3.91 3.38
CA ILE A 113 10.30 -3.44 4.28
C ILE A 113 9.68 -3.14 5.65
N ALA A 114 10.37 -3.52 6.73
CA ALA A 114 9.91 -3.22 8.07
C ALA A 114 10.13 -1.73 8.41
N THR A 115 9.09 -1.06 8.89
CA THR A 115 9.17 0.28 9.48
C THR A 115 9.27 0.14 11.00
N LYS A 116 10.22 0.86 11.60
CA LYS A 116 10.41 0.89 13.06
C LYS A 116 9.22 1.47 13.79
#